data_AF-A0A929HND5-F1
#
_entry.id   AF-A0A929HND5-F1
#
_cell.length_a   1.000
_cell.length_b   1.000
_cell.length_c   1.000
_cell.angle_alpha   90.00
_cell.angle_beta   90.00
_cell.angle_gamma   90.00
#
_symmetry.space_group_name_H-M   'P 1'
#
loop_
_entity.id
_entity.type
_entity.pdbx_description
1 polymer ?
#
loop_
_entity_poly.entity_id
_entity_poly.type
_entity_poly.pdbx_seq_one_letter_code
_entity_poly.pdbx_strand_id
1 'polypeptide(L)' 'MIIECDSCSTKFRLDESRITGRGVKVRCTKCQSVFIVHAPDTPEVPSETPDETAGETQNDTP' A
#
# COMPACT_ATOMS: atom_id res chain seq x y z
N MET A 1 -8.79 9.21 3.42
CA MET A 1 -9.51 8.25 2.53
C MET A 1 -10.97 7.98 2.96
N ILE A 2 -11.82 7.44 2.07
CA ILE A 2 -13.17 6.93 2.42
C ILE A 2 -13.10 5.41 2.52
N ILE A 3 -13.58 4.85 3.63
CA ILE A 3 -13.62 3.40 3.86
C ILE A 3 -15.04 2.89 4.04
N GLU A 4 -15.20 1.59 3.79
CA GLU A 4 -16.46 0.89 3.96
C GLU A 4 -16.39 -0.08 5.15
N CYS A 5 -17.44 -0.11 5.96
CA CYS A 5 -17.52 -1.04 7.09
C CYS A 5 -17.89 -2.45 6.62
N ASP A 6 -17.10 -3.46 7.00
CA ASP A 6 -17.34 -4.87 6.65
C ASP A 6 -18.69 -5.42 7.15
N SER A 7 -19.19 -4.95 8.31
CA SER A 7 -20.44 -5.45 8.87
C SER A 7 -21.71 -4.78 8.35
N CYS A 8 -21.65 -3.52 7.91
CA CYS A 8 -22.87 -2.75 7.59
C CYS A 8 -22.77 -1.93 6.30
N SER A 9 -21.67 -2.07 5.56
CA SER A 9 -21.35 -1.39 4.31
C SER A 9 -21.52 0.14 4.36
N THR A 10 -21.38 0.72 5.56
CA THR A 10 -21.44 2.18 5.70
C THR A 10 -20.13 2.79 5.25
N LYS A 11 -20.23 3.87 4.46
CA LYS A 11 -19.06 4.64 4.00
C LYS A 11 -18.77 5.77 4.98
N PHE A 12 -17.53 5.90 5.42
CA PHE A 12 -17.10 6.97 6.32
C PHE A 12 -15.67 7.41 6.03
N ARG A 13 -15.36 8.67 6.38
CA ARG A 13 -14.02 9.22 6.19
C ARG A 13 -13.09 8.74 7.30
N LEU A 14 -11.94 8.20 6.91
CA LEU A 14 -10.85 7.83 7.80
C LEU A 14 -9.59 8.61 7.40
N ASP A 15 -8.90 9.13 8.41
CA ASP A 15 -7.59 9.74 8.25
C ASP A 15 -6.55 8.67 7.92
N GLU A 16 -5.99 8.75 6.72
CA GLU A 16 -4.94 7.85 6.22
C GLU A 16 -3.64 7.98 7.03
N SER A 17 -3.35 9.17 7.59
CA SER A 17 -2.22 9.39 8.51
C SER A 17 -2.28 8.56 9.78
N ARG A 18 -3.44 7.98 10.12
CA ARG A 18 -3.61 7.06 11.25
C ARG A 18 -3.36 5.61 10.88
N ILE A 19 -3.29 5.30 9.59
CA ILE A 19 -3.08 3.96 9.09
C ILE A 19 -1.58 3.71 9.04
N THR A 20 -1.10 2.93 10.01
CA THR A 20 0.31 2.52 10.04
C THR A 20 0.54 1.35 9.11
N GLY A 21 1.81 0.99 8.82
CA GLY A 21 2.14 -0.18 8.01
C GLY A 21 1.56 -1.52 8.51
N ARG A 22 1.14 -1.61 9.78
CA ARG A 22 0.42 -2.78 10.33
C ARG A 22 -1.11 -2.68 10.21
N GLY A 23 -1.63 -1.62 9.64
CA GLY A 23 -3.04 -1.24 9.68
C GLY A 23 -3.42 -0.43 10.93
N VAL A 24 -4.70 -0.07 11.02
CA VAL A 24 -5.31 0.63 12.16
C VAL A 24 -6.59 -0.05 12.60
N LYS A 25 -6.80 -0.16 13.91
CA LYS A 25 -8.03 -0.69 14.49
C LYS A 25 -9.11 0.40 14.52
N VAL A 26 -10.18 0.20 13.78
CA VAL A 26 -11.28 1.16 13.62
C VAL A 26 -12.54 0.60 14.26
N ARG A 27 -13.27 1.46 14.98
CA ARG A 27 -14.60 1.16 15.50
C ARG A 27 -15.64 1.88 14.64
N CYS A 28 -16.58 1.14 14.07
CA CYS A 28 -17.68 1.72 13.30
C CYS A 28 -18.57 2.57 14.22
N THR A 29 -18.86 3.82 13.83
CA THR A 29 -19.78 4.68 14.58
C THR A 29 -21.25 4.32 14.35
N LYS A 30 -21.56 3.55 13.30
CA LYS A 30 -22.93 3.13 12.95
C LYS A 30 -23.36 1.83 13.63
N CYS A 31 -22.54 0.78 13.53
CA CYS A 31 -22.85 -0.55 14.06
C CYS A 31 -21.98 -0.97 15.25
N GLN A 32 -21.03 -0.13 15.66
CA GLN A 32 -20.05 -0.41 16.73
C GLN A 32 -19.10 -1.61 16.50
N SER A 33 -19.15 -2.26 15.33
CA SER A 33 -18.18 -3.31 14.95
C SER A 33 -16.75 -2.77 14.91
N VAL A 34 -15.80 -3.58 15.38
CA VAL A 34 -14.37 -3.25 15.40
C VAL A 34 -13.65 -4.09 14.35
N PHE A 35 -12.91 -3.44 13.46
CA PHE A 35 -12.19 -4.09 12.36
C PHE A 35 -10.85 -3.40 12.09
N ILE A 36 -9.95 -4.07 11.36
CA ILE A 36 -8.63 -3.54 11.02
C ILE A 36 -8.65 -3.06 9.58
N VAL A 37 -8.16 -1.85 9.34
CA VAL A 37 -8.04 -1.24 8.01
C VAL A 37 -6.57 -1.10 7.68
N HIS A 38 -6.16 -1.63 6.53
CA HIS A 38 -4.82 -1.48 6.00
C HIS A 38 -4.80 -0.32 5.00
N ALA A 39 -3.66 0.35 4.85
CA ALA A 39 -3.51 1.34 3.79
C ALA A 39 -3.66 0.58 2.48
N PRO A 40 -4.29 1.15 1.44
CA PRO A 40 -4.18 0.57 0.12
C PRO A 40 -2.68 0.46 -0.14
N ASP A 41 -2.21 -0.77 -0.32
CA ASP A 41 -0.86 -1.06 -0.75
C ASP A 41 -0.68 -0.17 -1.98
N THR A 42 0.05 0.93 -1.81
CA THR A 42 0.48 1.67 -2.99
C THR A 42 1.31 0.63 -3.69
N PRO A 43 0.89 0.11 -4.86
CA PRO A 43 1.71 -0.83 -5.56
C PRO A 43 3.04 -0.12 -5.64
N GLU A 44 4.00 -0.69 -4.93
CA GLU A 44 5.42 -0.47 -5.13
C GLU A 44 5.54 -0.52 -6.64
N VAL A 45 5.55 0.67 -7.25
CA VAL A 45 6.08 0.83 -8.59
C VAL A 45 7.39 0.08 -8.48
N PRO A 46 7.57 -1.04 -9.20
CA PRO A 46 8.84 -1.70 -9.19
C PRO A 46 9.82 -0.59 -9.52
N SER A 47 10.62 -0.19 -8.54
CA SER A 47 11.77 0.65 -8.78
C SER A 47 12.79 -0.26 -9.44
N GLU A 48 12.40 -0.85 -10.57
CA GLU A 48 13.28 -1.32 -11.61
C GLU A 48 13.78 -0.04 -12.29
N THR A 49 14.64 0.67 -11.56
CA THR A 49 15.65 1.49 -12.20
C THR A 49 16.31 0.58 -13.24
N PRO A 50 16.31 0.95 -14.53
CA PRO A 50 16.86 0.13 -15.59
C PRO A 50 18.29 -0.24 -15.20
N ASP A 51 18.57 -1.54 -15.21
CA ASP A 51 19.91 -2.08 -15.14
C ASP A 51 20.65 -1.62 -16.41
N GLU A 52 21.14 -0.38 -16.38
CA GLU A 52 22.24 0.09 -17.19
C GLU A 52 23.50 -0.60 -16.67
N THR A 53 23.67 -1.89 -16.98
CA THR A 53 25.00 -2.49 -17.04
C THR A 53 25.65 -2.04 -18.35
N ALA A 54 26.22 -0.84 -18.32
CA ALA A 54 27.32 -0.46 -19.18
C ALA A 54 28.64 -0.93 -18.52
N GLY A 55 29.22 -1.97 -19.11
CA GLY A 55 30.52 -2.55 -18.78
C GLY A 55 30.48 -4.02 -19.20
N GLU A 56 31.26 -4.52 -20.16
CA GLU A 56 32.69 -4.32 -20.33
C GLU A 56 33.12 -4.41 -21.81
N THR A 57 34.18 -3.68 -22.10
CA THR A 57 34.91 -3.59 -23.37
C THR A 57 36.04 -4.65 -23.41
N GLN A 58 36.42 -5.08 -24.62
CA GLN A 58 37.60 -5.89 -25.02
C GLN A 58 37.48 -7.42 -24.88
N ASN A 59 37.62 -8.18 -25.98
CA ASN A 59 38.95 -8.60 -26.45
C ASN A 59 38.93 -9.27 -27.85
N ASP A 60 39.82 -8.76 -28.71
CA ASP A 60 40.45 -9.36 -29.89
C ASP A 60 40.83 -10.85 -29.72
N THR A 61 40.67 -11.70 -30.75
CA THR A 61 41.42 -12.99 -30.99
C THR A 61 40.77 -13.84 -32.13
N PRO A 62 41.55 -14.54 -32.97
CA PRO A 62 42.57 -14.10 -33.94
C PRO A 62 42.07 -14.10 -35.41
#